data_AF-A0A2U1PQB2-F1
#
_entry.id   AF-A0A2U1PQB2-F1
#
_cell.length_a   1.000
_cell.length_b   1.000
_cell.length_c   1.000
_cell.angle_alpha   90.00
_cell.angle_beta   90.00
_cell.angle_gamma   90.00
#
_symmetry.space_group_name_H-M   'P 1'
#
loop_
_entity.id
_entity.type
_entity.pdbx_description
1 polymer ?
#
loop_
_entity_poly.entity_id
_entity_poly.type
_entity_poly.pdbx_seq_one_letter_code
_entity_poly.pdbx_strand_id
1 'polypeptide(L)' 'MNPSTDKLVRRTTMIATVVASYFLLTADYGPEPNVLDPIKNGIQSAEKSVKNFFFGPKQGIQIAKKPTPDATSEKHP' A
#
# COMPACT_ATOMS: atom_id res chain seq x y z
N MET A 1 1.32 -11.15 35.84
CA MET A 1 1.37 -10.76 34.40
C MET A 1 1.69 -9.28 34.33
N ASN A 2 2.57 -8.85 33.43
CA ASN A 2 2.92 -7.43 33.29
C ASN A 2 1.79 -6.69 32.54
N PRO A 3 1.12 -5.69 33.16
CA PRO A 3 -0.02 -4.99 32.56
C PRO A 3 0.35 -4.19 31.30
N SER A 4 1.61 -3.80 31.14
CA SER A 4 2.09 -3.14 29.92
C SER A 4 2.22 -4.11 28.75
N THR A 5 2.64 -5.35 29.02
CA THR A 5 2.72 -6.42 28.03
C THR A 5 1.33 -6.80 27.53
N ASP A 6 0.35 -6.90 28.42
CA ASP A 6 -1.04 -7.23 28.06
C ASP A 6 -1.66 -6.19 27.11
N LYS A 7 -1.47 -4.89 27.42
CA LYS A 7 -1.91 -3.79 26.55
C LYS A 7 -1.24 -3.80 25.18
N LEU A 8 0.04 -4.12 25.12
CA LEU A 8 0.78 -4.22 23.86
C LEU A 8 0.25 -5.39 23.03
N VAL A 9 0.15 -6.58 23.61
CA VAL A 9 -0.35 -7.78 22.94
C VAL A 9 -1.75 -7.51 22.38
N ARG A 10 -2.66 -6.95 23.20
CA ARG A 10 -4.03 -6.68 22.77
C ARG A 10 -4.10 -5.72 21.57
N ARG A 11 -3.31 -4.64 21.57
CA ARG A 11 -3.24 -3.69 20.44
C ARG A 11 -2.65 -4.34 19.20
N THR A 12 -1.55 -5.07 19.36
CA THR A 12 -0.89 -5.75 18.25
C THR A 12 -1.79 -6.82 17.64
N THR A 13 -2.49 -7.61 18.45
CA THR A 13 -3.46 -8.61 17.96
C THR A 13 -4.57 -7.92 17.17
N MET A 14 -5.17 -6.84 17.68
CA MET A 14 -6.22 -6.12 16.95
C MET A 14 -5.73 -5.62 15.58
N ILE A 15 -4.54 -5.02 15.53
CA ILE A 15 -3.93 -4.54 14.28
C ILE A 15 -3.63 -5.71 13.34
N ALA A 16 -3.03 -6.78 13.86
CA ALA A 16 -2.69 -7.97 13.07
C ALA A 16 -3.94 -8.61 12.46
N THR A 17 -5.06 -8.67 13.20
CA THR A 17 -6.32 -9.18 12.68
C THR A 17 -6.83 -8.33 11.52
N VAL A 18 -6.84 -7.00 11.64
CA VAL A 18 -7.27 -6.11 10.54
C VAL A 18 -6.41 -6.30 9.30
N VAL A 19 -5.09 -6.38 9.48
CA VAL A 19 -4.12 -6.57 8.38
C VAL A 19 -4.32 -7.95 7.72
N ALA A 20 -4.45 -9.02 8.51
CA ALA A 20 -4.70 -10.36 7.99
C ALA A 20 -6.03 -10.44 7.24
N SER A 21 -7.10 -9.86 7.78
CA SER A 21 -8.40 -9.78 7.10
C SER A 21 -8.32 -9.03 5.78
N TYR A 22 -7.53 -7.95 5.71
CA TYR A 22 -7.28 -7.24 4.46
C TYR A 22 -6.56 -8.13 3.44
N PHE A 23 -5.52 -8.86 3.85
CA PHE A 23 -4.81 -9.78 2.95
C PHE A 23 -5.69 -10.94 2.47
N LEU A 24 -6.50 -11.53 3.36
CA LEU A 24 -7.42 -12.59 2.98
C LEU A 24 -8.51 -12.07 2.04
N LEU A 25 -9.07 -10.88 2.31
CA LEU A 25 -10.07 -10.27 1.43
C LEU A 25 -9.47 -9.97 0.05
N THR A 26 -8.23 -9.50 -0.01
CA THR A 26 -7.53 -9.18 -1.27
C THR A 26 -6.89 -10.39 -1.95
N ALA A 27 -6.87 -11.57 -1.32
CA ALA A 27 -6.16 -12.75 -1.84
C ALA A 27 -6.74 -13.25 -3.16
N ASP A 28 -8.06 -13.13 -3.34
CA ASP A 28 -8.77 -13.51 -4.57
C ASP A 28 -8.92 -12.34 -5.57
N TYR A 29 -8.47 -11.13 -5.21
CA TYR A 29 -8.50 -9.99 -6.13
C TYR A 29 -7.27 -10.02 -7.03
N GLY A 30 -7.52 -10.11 -8.34
CA GLY A 30 -6.49 -10.01 -9.37
C GLY A 30 -5.85 -8.60 -9.44
N PRO A 31 -4.86 -8.41 -10.33
CA PRO A 31 -4.16 -7.13 -10.50
C PRO A 31 -5.01 -6.01 -11.10
N GLU A 32 -6.31 -6.26 -11.34
CA GLU A 32 -7.24 -5.27 -11.83
C GLU A 32 -7.53 -4.18 -10.77
N PRO A 33 -7.79 -2.95 -11.23
CA PRO A 33 -8.11 -1.84 -10.34
C PRO A 33 -9.35 -2.18 -9.53
N ASN A 34 -9.24 -2.07 -8.21
CA ASN A 34 -10.28 -2.47 -7.28
C ASN A 34 -10.47 -1.42 -6.18
N VAL A 35 -11.58 -1.53 -5.45
CA VAL A 35 -11.95 -0.61 -4.37
C VAL A 35 -10.95 -0.58 -3.20
N LEU A 36 -10.06 -1.57 -3.13
CA LEU A 36 -9.03 -1.74 -2.10
C LEU A 36 -7.68 -1.16 -2.54
N ASP A 37 -7.56 -0.63 -3.77
CA ASP A 37 -6.34 0.03 -4.28
C ASP A 37 -5.80 1.16 -3.38
N PRO A 38 -6.63 2.02 -2.76
CA PRO A 38 -6.13 3.03 -1.83
C PRO A 38 -5.39 2.42 -0.63
N ILE A 39 -5.86 1.28 -0.13
CA ILE A 39 -5.25 0.57 0.99
C ILE A 39 -3.96 -0.12 0.54
N LYS A 40 -3.97 -0.75 -0.65
CA LYS A 40 -2.77 -1.35 -1.27
C LYS A 40 -1.66 -0.31 -1.45
N ASN A 41 -2.00 0.88 -1.94
CA ASN A 41 -1.05 1.98 -2.11
C ASN A 41 -0.50 2.46 -0.77
N GLY A 42 -1.35 2.52 0.27
CA GLY A 42 -0.93 2.80 1.64
C GLY A 42 0.08 1.78 2.17
N ILE A 43 -0.16 0.48 1.98
CA ILE A 43 0.74 -0.60 2.39
C ILE A 43 2.06 -0.53 1.64
N GLN A 44 2.05 -0.33 0.32
CA GLN A 44 3.28 -0.19 -0.47
C GLN A 44 4.09 1.06 -0.08
N SER A 45 3.40 2.15 0.28
CA SER A 45 4.06 3.36 0.79
C SER A 45 4.71 3.10 2.15
N ALA A 46 4.01 2.41 3.06
CA ALA A 46 4.55 2.01 4.35
C ALA A 46 5.75 1.08 4.19
N GLU A 47 5.69 0.10 3.28
CA GLU A 47 6.80 -0.79 2.95
C GLU A 47 8.03 0.00 2.46
N LYS A 48 7.83 0.96 1.55
CA LYS A 48 8.91 1.84 1.06
C LYS A 48 9.48 2.70 2.19
N SER A 49 8.63 3.23 3.08
CA SER A 49 9.06 4.03 4.22
C SER A 49 9.92 3.23 5.19
N VAL A 50 9.49 2.01 5.54
CA VAL A 50 10.25 1.09 6.40
C VAL A 50 11.56 0.69 5.72
N LYS A 51 11.54 0.34 4.43
CA LYS A 51 12.76 0.05 3.66
C LYS A 51 13.74 1.23 3.69
N ASN A 52 13.25 2.45 3.47
CA ASN A 52 14.10 3.64 3.51
C ASN A 52 14.61 3.96 4.93
N PHE A 53 13.84 3.64 5.97
CA PHE A 53 14.24 3.83 7.36
C PHE A 53 15.40 2.90 7.77
N PHE A 54 15.35 1.63 7.36
CA PHE A 54 16.39 0.65 7.71
C PHE A 54 17.59 0.65 6.75
N PHE A 55 17.37 0.86 5.45
CA PHE A 55 18.42 0.74 4.42
C PHE A 55 18.88 2.08 3.85
N GLY A 56 18.35 3.20 4.34
CA GLY A 56 18.58 4.52 3.77
C GLY A 56 17.80 4.73 2.45
N PRO A 57 17.67 5.98 1.99
CA PRO A 57 17.01 6.28 0.73
C PRO A 57 17.83 5.70 -0.44
N LYS A 58 17.24 4.76 -1.19
CA LYS A 58 17.82 4.33 -2.47
C LYS A 58 17.77 5.51 -3.45
N GLN A 59 18.90 6.16 -3.68
CA GLN A 59 19.07 7.06 -4.82
C GLN A 59 19.01 6.24 -6.11
N GLY A 60 17.92 6.39 -6.86
CA GLY A 60 17.84 6.00 -8.26
C GLY A 60 17.28 4.61 -8.56
N ILE A 61 15.95 4.49 -8.55
CA ILE A 61 15.25 3.92 -9.72
C ILE A 61 14.16 4.94 -10.08
N GLN A 62 14.56 5.95 -10.84
CA GLN A 62 13.62 6.64 -11.71
C GLN A 62 13.20 5.63 -12.77
N ILE A 63 12.02 5.02 -12.60
CA ILE A 63 11.31 4.52 -13.77
C ILE A 63 10.81 5.77 -14.50
N ALA A 64 11.63 6.22 -15.44
CA ALA A 64 11.34 7.36 -16.29
C ALA A 64 10.21 7.03 -17.28
N LYS A 65 9.26 7.99 -17.38
CA LYS A 65 8.33 8.32 -18.51
C LYS A 65 7.14 7.37 -18.73
N LYS A 66 5.88 7.73 -18.44
CA LYS A 66 4.94 8.76 -19.03
C LYS A 66 4.47 8.33 -20.45
N PRO A 67 3.16 8.33 -20.85
CA PRO A 67 2.26 9.50 -20.77
C PRO A 67 0.74 9.31 -20.57
N THR A 68 0.15 10.46 -20.19
CA THR A 68 -1.24 10.93 -20.26
C THR A 68 -2.05 10.40 -21.44
N PRO A 69 -3.35 10.06 -21.27
CA PRO A 69 -4.30 10.00 -22.37
C PRO A 69 -5.04 11.34 -22.47
N ASP A 70 -4.35 12.37 -22.96
CA ASP A 70 -5.02 13.49 -23.64
C ASP A 70 -4.80 13.27 -25.14
N ALA A 71 -5.76 12.61 -25.78
CA ALA A 71 -6.05 12.72 -27.22
C ALA A 71 -7.18 11.77 -27.60
N THR A 72 -8.43 12.19 -27.46
CA THR A 72 -9.46 11.95 -28.49
C THR A 72 -10.56 12.99 -28.34
N SER A 73 -10.42 14.11 -29.05
CA SER A 73 -11.56 14.77 -29.69
C SER A 73 -11.02 15.85 -30.65
N GLU A 74 -10.46 15.42 -31.78
CA GLU A 74 -10.61 16.20 -32.99
C GLU A 74 -12.08 16.10 -33.44
N LYS A 75 -12.81 17.21 -33.43
CA LYS A 75 -13.75 17.54 -34.50
C LYS A 75 -14.13 19.02 -34.46
N HIS A 76 -13.49 19.80 -35.34
CA HIS A 76 -14.06 21.01 -35.95
C HIS A 76 -15.16 20.60 -36.96
N PRO A 77 -16.04 21.48 -37.50
CA PRO A 77 -15.87 22.91 -37.77
C PRO A 77 -16.65 23.85 -36.85
#